data_AF-A0A1A7PUM3-F1
#
_entry.id   AF-A0A1A7PUM3-F1
#
_cell.length_a   1.000
_cell.length_b   1.000
_cell.length_c   1.000
_cell.angle_alpha   90.00
_cell.angle_beta   90.00
_cell.angle_gamma   90.00
#
_symmetry.space_group_name_H-M   'P 1'
#
loop_
_entity.id
_entity.type
_entity.pdbx_description
1 polymer ?
#
loop_
_entity_poly.entity_id
_entity_poly.type
_entity_poly.pdbx_seq_one_letter_code
_entity_poly.pdbx_strand_id
1 'polypeptide(L)'
;MNITTLQQGVCYANYWQQLSHKCKKLNLIFPEPRIIKATRFAQQLLMPLLLFTLGWQYFMLGYSITSFASTLLTIIFLCSLPLQGFYWLGKRAQKPLNSATLTWYEKIYQQVSLYEALPPMPDKPTFHHLVMLLQRAEKRLDTSFWEDI
;
A
#
# COMPACT_ATOMS: atom_id res chain seq x y z
N MET A 1 1.79 -10.20 -16.74
CA MET A 1 1.83 -9.45 -15.46
C MET A 1 3.07 -8.56 -15.50
N ASN A 2 2.93 -7.24 -15.57
CA ASN A 2 4.09 -6.34 -15.62
C ASN A 2 4.77 -6.32 -14.24
N ILE A 3 5.92 -6.96 -14.11
CA ILE A 3 6.68 -7.08 -12.84
C ILE A 3 6.95 -5.69 -12.23
N THR A 4 7.07 -4.67 -13.09
CA THR A 4 7.21 -3.26 -12.72
C THR A 4 6.05 -2.72 -11.87
N THR A 5 4.81 -3.13 -12.16
CA THR A 5 3.61 -2.65 -11.42
C THR A 5 3.58 -3.17 -9.98
N LEU A 6 4.02 -4.41 -9.75
CA LEU A 6 4.09 -5.00 -8.41
C LEU A 6 5.22 -4.38 -7.59
N GLN A 7 6.41 -4.22 -8.18
CA GLN A 7 7.53 -3.54 -7.52
C GLN A 7 7.15 -2.11 -7.13
N GLN A 8 6.49 -1.38 -8.04
CA GLN A 8 5.95 -0.05 -7.74
C GLN A 8 4.93 -0.08 -6.60
N GLY A 9 4.03 -1.08 -6.57
CA GLY A 9 3.06 -1.27 -5.48
C GLY A 9 3.73 -1.50 -4.12
N VAL A 10 4.80 -2.30 -4.08
CA VAL A 10 5.60 -2.54 -2.85
C VAL A 10 6.31 -1.28 -2.39
N CYS A 11 7.01 -0.56 -3.29
CA CYS A 11 7.67 0.71 -2.97
C CYS A 11 6.66 1.75 -2.47
N TYR A 12 5.55 1.90 -3.18
CA TYR A 12 4.46 2.81 -2.81
C TYR A 12 3.86 2.48 -1.44
N ALA A 13 3.66 1.19 -1.13
CA ALA A 13 3.20 0.74 0.19
C ALA A 13 4.16 1.13 1.31
N ASN A 14 5.47 0.95 1.10
CA ASN A 14 6.49 1.29 2.09
C ASN A 14 6.54 2.79 2.37
N TYR A 15 6.46 3.62 1.33
CA TYR A 15 6.43 5.09 1.48
C TYR A 15 5.19 5.57 2.24
N TRP A 16 4.01 5.04 1.92
CA TRP A 16 2.78 5.33 2.64
C TRP A 16 2.81 4.86 4.09
N GLN A 17 3.40 3.71 4.38
CA GLN A 17 3.48 3.18 5.74
C GLN A 17 4.32 4.10 6.64
N GLN A 18 5.45 4.61 6.13
CA GLN A 18 6.28 5.58 6.85
C GLN A 18 5.51 6.88 7.12
N LEU A 19 4.83 7.43 6.11
CA LEU A 19 4.04 8.64 6.23
C LEU A 19 2.85 8.46 7.20
N SER A 20 2.11 7.35 7.07
CA SER A 20 0.94 7.05 7.91
C SER A 20 1.30 6.85 9.39
N HIS A 21 2.52 6.44 9.70
CA HIS A 21 2.97 6.32 11.08
C HIS A 21 3.11 7.69 11.75
N LYS A 22 3.55 8.69 10.98
CA LYS A 22 3.80 10.05 11.48
C LYS A 22 2.55 10.93 11.41
N CYS A 23 1.78 10.84 10.33
CA CYS A 23 0.59 11.66 10.10
C CYS A 23 -0.68 10.81 10.20
N LYS A 24 -1.24 10.68 11.42
CA LYS A 24 -2.42 9.82 11.66
C LYS A 24 -3.68 10.28 10.92
N LYS A 25 -3.86 11.58 10.67
CA LYS A 25 -5.03 12.11 9.94
C LYS A 25 -5.12 11.62 8.50
N LEU A 26 -3.98 11.39 7.84
CA LEU A 26 -3.98 10.88 6.46
C LEU A 26 -4.60 9.48 6.38
N ASN A 27 -4.58 8.69 7.45
CA ASN A 27 -5.24 7.39 7.52
C ASN A 27 -6.79 7.47 7.58
N LEU A 28 -7.34 8.65 7.87
CA LEU A 28 -8.79 8.91 7.79
C LEU A 28 -9.20 9.32 6.37
N ILE A 29 -8.37 10.14 5.72
CA ILE A 29 -8.65 10.70 4.38
C ILE A 29 -8.40 9.65 3.28
N PHE A 30 -7.33 8.88 3.40
CA PHE A 30 -6.88 7.95 2.36
C PHE A 30 -7.14 6.48 2.76
N PRO A 31 -7.72 5.65 1.87
CA PRO A 31 -7.88 4.21 2.13
C PRO A 31 -6.58 3.40 2.05
N GLU A 32 -5.50 3.97 1.51
CA GLU A 32 -4.20 3.32 1.28
C GLU A 32 -3.63 2.67 2.55
N PRO A 33 -3.54 3.35 3.70
CA PRO A 33 -2.91 2.76 4.87
C PRO A 33 -3.71 1.58 5.46
N ARG A 34 -5.04 1.55 5.27
CA ARG A 34 -5.89 0.41 5.66
C ARG A 34 -5.59 -0.82 4.83
N ILE A 35 -5.47 -0.64 3.51
CA ILE A 35 -5.18 -1.72 2.57
C ILE A 35 -3.75 -2.24 2.76
N ILE A 36 -2.79 -1.36 3.03
CA ILE A 36 -1.41 -1.75 3.37
C ILE A 36 -1.39 -2.57 4.66
N LYS A 37 -2.09 -2.13 5.72
CA LYS A 37 -2.22 -2.89 6.98
C LYS A 37 -2.85 -4.27 6.74
N ALA A 38 -3.95 -4.34 5.99
CA ALA A 38 -4.61 -5.61 5.67
C ALA A 38 -3.68 -6.54 4.86
N THR A 39 -2.94 -6.00 3.88
CA THR A 39 -1.99 -6.76 3.06
C THR A 39 -0.82 -7.29 3.90
N ARG A 40 -0.25 -6.46 4.78
CA ARG A 40 0.81 -6.86 5.72
C ARG A 40 0.32 -7.88 6.73
N PHE A 41 -0.89 -7.71 7.23
CA PHE A 41 -1.53 -8.67 8.11
C PHE A 41 -1.74 -10.02 7.40
N ALA A 42 -2.20 -10.02 6.15
CA ALA A 42 -2.28 -11.23 5.33
C ALA A 42 -0.91 -11.89 5.13
N GLN A 43 0.16 -11.11 4.93
CA GLN A 43 1.53 -11.65 4.87
C GLN A 43 1.97 -12.27 6.20
N GLN A 44 1.69 -11.62 7.33
CA GLN A 44 2.03 -12.14 8.66
C GLN A 44 1.22 -13.40 9.01
N LEU A 45 -0.06 -13.43 8.63
CA LEU A 45 -0.91 -14.60 8.80
C LEU A 45 -0.59 -15.73 7.82
N LEU A 46 0.12 -15.47 6.72
CA LEU A 46 0.43 -16.49 5.72
C LEU A 46 1.15 -17.67 6.36
N MET A 47 2.25 -17.41 7.07
CA MET A 47 3.06 -18.47 7.69
C MET A 47 2.27 -19.36 8.67
N PRO A 48 1.57 -18.82 9.69
CA PRO A 48 0.79 -19.66 10.61
C PRO A 48 -0.36 -20.39 9.90
N LEU A 49 -0.99 -19.78 8.90
CA LEU A 49 -2.10 -20.40 8.16
C LEU A 49 -1.61 -21.54 7.25
N LEU A 50 -0.41 -21.42 6.68
CA LEU A 50 0.25 -22.52 5.95
C LEU A 50 0.59 -23.69 6.87
N LEU A 51 1.17 -23.41 8.05
CA LEU A 51 1.46 -24.47 9.03
C LEU A 51 0.18 -25.14 9.53
N PHE A 52 -0.87 -24.35 9.77
CA PHE A 52 -2.18 -24.86 10.17
C PHE A 52 -2.79 -25.75 9.09
N THR A 53 -2.78 -25.32 7.82
CA THR A 53 -3.33 -26.11 6.71
C THR A 53 -2.57 -27.41 6.48
N LEU A 54 -1.24 -27.38 6.56
CA LEU A 54 -0.41 -28.59 6.45
C LEU A 54 -0.57 -29.53 7.66
N GLY A 55 -0.63 -28.98 8.88
CA GLY A 55 -0.90 -29.75 10.09
C GLY A 55 -2.28 -30.40 10.04
N TRP A 56 -3.31 -29.63 9.69
CA TRP A 56 -4.67 -30.13 9.52
C TRP A 56 -4.75 -31.26 8.50
N GLN A 57 -4.10 -31.08 7.34
CA GLN A 57 -3.97 -32.10 6.30
C GLN A 57 -3.32 -33.38 6.86
N TYR A 58 -2.22 -33.24 7.60
CA TYR A 58 -1.48 -34.36 8.18
C TYR A 58 -2.29 -35.14 9.24
N PHE A 59 -3.01 -34.43 10.12
CA PHE A 59 -3.72 -35.06 11.24
C PHE A 59 -5.11 -35.62 10.89
N MET A 60 -5.86 -34.95 10.01
CA MET A 60 -7.29 -35.25 9.81
C MET A 60 -7.60 -35.98 8.49
N LEU A 61 -6.86 -35.68 7.42
CA LEU A 61 -7.28 -36.03 6.05
C LEU A 61 -6.52 -37.23 5.44
N GLY A 62 -5.42 -37.66 6.05
CA GLY A 62 -4.58 -38.77 5.56
C GLY A 62 -3.92 -38.50 4.19
N TYR A 63 -3.18 -39.49 3.68
CA TYR A 63 -2.43 -39.42 2.42
C TYR A 63 -3.30 -39.82 1.21
N SER A 64 -4.34 -39.04 0.91
CA SER A 64 -5.09 -39.17 -0.35
C SER A 64 -4.72 -38.06 -1.35
N ILE A 65 -4.70 -38.40 -2.64
CA ILE A 65 -4.43 -37.45 -3.74
C ILE A 65 -5.43 -36.28 -3.72
N THR A 66 -6.70 -36.56 -3.42
CA THR A 66 -7.77 -35.57 -3.31
C THR A 66 -7.53 -34.58 -2.17
N SER A 67 -7.10 -35.08 -1.00
CA SER A 67 -6.77 -34.23 0.13
C SER A 67 -5.58 -33.31 -0.22
N PHE A 68 -4.52 -33.86 -0.81
CA PHE A 68 -3.34 -33.09 -1.22
C PHE A 68 -3.67 -31.96 -2.21
N ALA A 69 -4.49 -32.26 -3.23
CA ALA A 69 -4.93 -31.27 -4.20
C ALA A 69 -5.71 -30.11 -3.53
N SER A 70 -6.58 -30.42 -2.56
CA SER A 70 -7.34 -29.40 -1.82
C SER A 70 -6.45 -28.51 -0.95
N THR A 71 -5.42 -29.07 -0.31
CA THR A 71 -4.43 -28.32 0.47
C THR A 71 -3.63 -27.39 -0.44
N LEU A 72 -3.16 -27.91 -1.58
CA LEU A 72 -2.41 -27.12 -2.55
C LEU A 72 -3.22 -25.95 -3.09
N LEU A 73 -4.49 -26.16 -3.43
CA LEU A 73 -5.41 -25.08 -3.82
C LEU A 73 -5.54 -24.02 -2.73
N THR A 74 -5.69 -24.46 -1.48
CA THR A 74 -5.82 -23.56 -0.33
C THR A 74 -4.55 -22.71 -0.14
N ILE A 75 -3.38 -23.33 -0.27
CA ILE A 75 -2.08 -22.65 -0.19
C ILE A 75 -1.94 -21.60 -1.31
N ILE A 76 -2.26 -21.97 -2.55
CA ILE A 76 -2.21 -21.05 -3.70
C ILE A 76 -3.17 -19.88 -3.49
N PHE A 77 -4.39 -20.16 -3.01
CA PHE A 77 -5.37 -19.13 -2.69
C PHE A 77 -4.87 -18.17 -1.60
N LEU A 78 -4.31 -18.69 -0.51
CA LEU A 78 -3.69 -17.90 0.56
C LEU A 78 -2.58 -16.99 0.05
N CYS A 79 -1.67 -17.53 -0.75
CA CYS A 79 -0.57 -16.78 -1.35
C CYS A 79 -1.07 -15.67 -2.29
N SER A 80 -2.24 -15.84 -2.91
CA SER A 80 -2.82 -14.86 -3.82
C SER A 80 -3.32 -13.59 -3.11
N LEU A 81 -3.79 -13.69 -1.86
CA LEU A 81 -4.36 -12.56 -1.11
C LEU A 81 -3.38 -11.37 -0.94
N PRO A 82 -2.15 -11.56 -0.42
CA PRO A 82 -1.21 -10.44 -0.30
C PRO A 82 -0.77 -9.91 -1.68
N LEU A 83 -0.65 -10.79 -2.69
CA LEU A 83 -0.29 -10.38 -4.06
C LEU A 83 -1.35 -9.47 -4.68
N GLN A 84 -2.63 -9.76 -4.47
CA GLN A 84 -3.74 -8.92 -4.94
C GLN A 84 -3.69 -7.52 -4.28
N GLY A 85 -3.35 -7.45 -3.00
CA GLY A 85 -3.18 -6.19 -2.27
C GLY A 85 -2.09 -5.29 -2.88
N PHE A 86 -0.89 -5.86 -3.13
CA PHE A 86 0.21 -5.11 -3.76
C PHE A 86 -0.10 -4.72 -5.20
N TYR A 87 -0.77 -5.59 -5.96
CA TYR A 87 -1.18 -5.28 -7.33
C TYR A 87 -2.14 -4.09 -7.37
N TRP A 88 -3.13 -4.06 -6.48
CA TRP A 88 -4.08 -2.96 -6.38
C TRP A 88 -3.36 -1.63 -6.03
N LEU A 89 -2.41 -1.67 -5.09
CA LEU A 89 -1.59 -0.52 -4.71
C LEU A 89 -0.75 0.00 -5.89
N GLY A 90 -0.13 -0.88 -6.66
CA GLY A 90 0.64 -0.52 -7.86
C GLY A 90 -0.22 0.15 -8.92
N LYS A 91 -1.41 -0.42 -9.20
CA LYS A 91 -2.37 0.19 -10.13
C LYS A 91 -2.86 1.55 -9.64
N ARG A 92 -3.08 1.71 -8.33
CA ARG A 92 -3.54 2.97 -7.74
C ARG A 92 -2.47 4.04 -7.74
N ALA A 93 -1.20 3.69 -7.53
CA ALA A 93 -0.08 4.63 -7.61
C ALA A 93 0.02 5.32 -8.98
N GLN A 94 -0.34 4.62 -10.05
CA GLN A 94 -0.34 5.13 -11.42
C GLN A 94 -1.61 5.91 -11.80
N LYS A 95 -2.67 5.85 -10.99
CA LYS A 95 -3.91 6.58 -11.30
C LYS A 95 -3.67 8.09 -11.20
N PRO A 96 -4.21 8.90 -12.13
CA PRO A 96 -4.21 10.34 -12.01
C PRO A 96 -5.04 10.77 -10.81
N LEU A 97 -4.67 11.91 -10.20
CA LEU A 97 -5.42 12.51 -9.11
C LEU A 97 -6.81 12.93 -9.60
N ASN A 98 -7.82 12.79 -8.75
CA ASN A 98 -9.13 13.40 -8.99
C ASN A 98 -9.03 14.92 -8.73
N SER A 99 -10.01 15.68 -9.19
CA SER A 99 -10.04 17.14 -9.01
C SER A 99 -9.90 17.57 -7.54
N ALA A 100 -10.54 16.86 -6.62
CA ALA A 100 -10.48 17.16 -5.18
C ALA A 100 -9.07 16.98 -4.58
N THR A 101 -8.38 15.87 -4.88
CA THR A 101 -7.02 15.62 -4.38
C THR A 101 -5.98 16.45 -5.13
N LEU A 102 -6.28 16.90 -6.36
CA LEU A 102 -5.42 17.82 -7.11
C LEU A 102 -5.34 19.18 -6.43
N THR A 103 -6.46 19.76 -5.99
CA THR A 103 -6.44 21.02 -5.21
C THR A 103 -5.63 20.89 -3.92
N TRP A 104 -5.70 19.73 -3.26
CA TRP A 104 -4.89 19.47 -2.07
C TRP A 104 -3.39 19.34 -2.41
N TYR A 105 -3.07 18.66 -3.52
CA TYR A 105 -1.70 18.55 -4.03
C TYR A 105 -1.09 19.92 -4.32
N GLU A 106 -1.82 20.82 -5.01
CA GLU A 106 -1.36 22.17 -5.32
C GLU A 106 -1.11 23.00 -4.06
N LYS A 107 -2.00 22.93 -3.07
CA LYS A 107 -1.82 23.61 -1.78
C LYS A 107 -0.54 23.15 -1.08
N ILE A 108 -0.31 21.83 -1.01
CA ILE A 108 0.92 21.30 -0.40
C ILE A 108 2.13 21.68 -1.23
N TYR A 109 2.03 21.65 -2.56
CA TYR A 109 3.14 21.99 -3.46
C TYR A 109 3.57 23.44 -3.24
N GLN A 110 2.63 24.37 -3.16
CA GLN A 110 2.91 25.78 -2.84
C GLN A 110 3.60 25.93 -1.49
N GLN A 111 3.10 25.27 -0.44
CA GLN A 111 3.69 25.34 0.89
C GLN A 111 5.11 24.79 0.93
N VAL A 112 5.34 23.61 0.33
CA VAL A 112 6.68 23.01 0.27
C VAL A 112 7.63 23.86 -0.59
N SER A 113 7.14 24.51 -1.65
CA SER A 113 7.95 25.36 -2.52
C SER A 113 8.55 26.58 -1.82
N LEU A 114 7.97 27.02 -0.69
CA LEU A 114 8.52 28.09 0.14
C LEU A 114 9.79 27.67 0.88
N TYR A 115 9.95 26.36 1.14
CA TYR A 115 11.07 25.79 1.88
C TYR A 115 12.09 25.08 0.98
N GLU A 116 11.67 24.57 -0.18
CA GLU A 116 12.51 23.78 -1.08
C GLU A 116 12.13 24.00 -2.56
N ALA A 117 13.13 24.14 -3.44
CA ALA A 117 12.89 24.19 -4.87
C ALA A 117 12.38 22.82 -5.38
N LEU A 118 11.10 22.76 -5.75
CA LEU A 118 10.48 21.55 -6.27
C LEU A 118 10.63 21.45 -7.80
N PRO A 119 10.73 20.22 -8.34
CA PRO A 119 10.71 20.01 -9.79
C PRO A 119 9.35 20.43 -10.37
N PRO A 120 9.31 20.87 -11.65
CA PRO A 120 8.09 21.39 -12.27
C PRO A 120 6.93 20.40 -12.16
N MET A 121 5.75 20.94 -11.85
CA MET A 121 4.54 20.14 -11.65
C MET A 121 4.20 19.35 -12.93
N PRO A 122 4.03 18.02 -12.84
CA PRO A 122 3.71 17.21 -14.01
C PRO A 122 2.29 17.50 -14.50
N ASP A 123 2.08 17.49 -15.83
CA ASP A 123 0.77 17.77 -16.47
C ASP A 123 -0.37 16.87 -15.95
N LYS A 124 -0.04 15.64 -15.54
CA LYS A 124 -0.99 14.68 -14.95
C LYS A 124 -0.41 14.13 -13.65
N PRO A 125 -0.59 14.82 -12.51
CA PRO A 125 -0.09 14.33 -11.24
C PRO A 125 -0.82 13.04 -10.85
N THR A 126 -0.05 12.05 -10.42
CA THR A 126 -0.56 10.74 -9.98
C THR A 126 -0.48 10.61 -8.46
N PHE A 127 -1.15 9.60 -7.92
CA PHE A 127 -1.03 9.28 -6.49
C PHE A 127 0.42 9.00 -6.07
N HIS A 128 1.29 8.52 -6.97
CA HIS A 128 2.71 8.36 -6.67
C HIS A 128 3.40 9.72 -6.45
N HIS A 129 3.14 10.71 -7.31
CA HIS A 129 3.67 12.07 -7.14
C HIS A 129 3.17 12.73 -5.86
N LEU A 130 1.92 12.49 -5.48
CA LEU A 130 1.35 12.96 -4.21
C LEU A 130 2.14 12.44 -3.01
N VAL A 131 2.42 11.14 -2.96
CA VAL A 131 3.19 10.55 -1.85
C VAL A 131 4.59 11.11 -1.78
N MET A 132 5.27 11.28 -2.92
CA MET A 132 6.60 11.89 -2.92
C MET A 132 6.57 13.33 -2.40
N LEU A 133 5.57 14.12 -2.79
CA LEU A 133 5.38 15.46 -2.27
C LEU A 133 5.11 15.44 -0.76
N LEU A 134 4.22 14.57 -0.29
CA LEU A 134 3.90 14.42 1.12
C LEU A 134 5.09 13.98 1.96
N GLN A 135 5.96 13.12 1.44
CA GLN A 135 7.19 12.73 2.14
C GLN A 135 8.19 13.88 2.27
N ARG A 136 8.29 14.74 1.24
CA ARG A 136 9.10 15.97 1.36
C ARG A 136 8.47 16.94 2.35
N ALA A 137 7.15 17.08 2.27
CA ALA A 137 6.38 17.92 3.17
C ALA A 137 6.57 17.49 4.62
N GLU A 138 6.47 16.19 4.92
CA GLU A 138 6.63 15.67 6.29
C GLU A 138 8.00 15.97 6.88
N LYS A 139 9.05 16.01 6.06
CA LYS A 139 10.41 16.33 6.54
C LYS A 139 10.65 17.81 6.82
N ARG A 140 9.80 18.70 6.30
CA ARG A 140 10.02 20.15 6.29
C ARG A 140 8.93 20.96 6.98
N LEU A 141 7.69 20.47 6.97
CA LEU A 141 6.54 21.13 7.58
C LEU A 141 6.33 20.61 9.00
N ASP A 142 6.13 21.55 9.92
CA ASP A 142 5.84 21.29 11.32
C ASP A 142 4.51 20.56 11.52
N THR A 143 4.37 19.91 12.67
CA THR A 143 3.19 19.12 13.06
C THR A 143 1.89 19.92 12.96
N SER A 144 1.93 21.24 13.16
CA SER A 144 0.79 22.16 13.07
C SER A 144 0.14 22.18 11.69
N PHE A 145 0.91 22.06 10.61
CA PHE A 145 0.36 21.97 9.26
C PHE A 145 -0.52 20.72 9.07
N TRP A 146 -0.12 19.61 9.69
CA TRP A 146 -0.89 18.36 9.64
C TRP A 146 -2.11 18.37 10.57
N GLU A 147 -2.18 19.33 11.50
CA GLU A 147 -3.35 19.56 12.35
C GLU A 147 -4.38 20.50 11.70
N ASP A 148 -3.95 21.35 10.77
CA ASP A 148 -4.86 22.26 10.03
C ASP A 148 -5.52 21.59 8.81
N ILE A 149 -4.89 20.54 8.27
CA ILE A 149 -5.42 19.69 7.20
C ILE A 149 -6.32 18.57 7.75
#